data_AF-A0A1I7JC90-F1
#
_entry.id   AF-A0A1I7JC90-F1
#
_cell.length_a   1.000
_cell.length_b   1.000
_cell.length_c   1.000
_cell.angle_alpha   90.00
_cell.angle_beta   90.00
_cell.angle_gamma   90.00
#
_symmetry.space_group_name_H-M   'P 1'
#
loop_
_entity.id
_entity.type
_entity.pdbx_description
1 polymer ?
#
loop_
_entity_poly.entity_id
_entity_poly.type
_entity_poly.pdbx_seq_one_letter_code
_entity_poly.pdbx_strand_id
1 'polypeptide(L)'
;MTGKQHMVIGTTASVTMSAFLVMNNTINSPLPIACLIGGSFVGSYMPDIDSEKSKASTAFNKVLAVLIILFTITYVSGQLLMVENLLNWIKINKESLIGIITFSIVTILGKLSPHRMFTHKILGTALFCYSIYLMGNLYFTFGFILGYLLHIVCDKFTKNGKYLTFFEFKLPCKNSKNKTKISW
;
A
#
# COMPACT_ATOMS: atom_id res chain seq x y z
N MET A 1 6.01 -15.62 4.73
CA MET A 1 5.12 -16.13 5.79
C MET A 1 3.69 -16.01 5.29
N THR A 2 2.65 -16.11 6.12
CA THR A 2 1.29 -15.70 5.69
C THR A 2 1.11 -14.19 5.87
N GLY A 3 0.29 -13.56 5.03
CA GLY A 3 -0.01 -12.12 5.16
C GLY A 3 -0.56 -11.71 6.54
N LYS A 4 -1.28 -12.62 7.22
CA LYS A 4 -1.73 -12.40 8.61
C LYS A 4 -0.56 -12.25 9.58
N GLN A 5 0.50 -13.05 9.43
CA GLN A 5 1.68 -12.97 10.29
C GLN A 5 2.45 -11.67 10.04
N HIS A 6 2.61 -11.25 8.78
CA HIS A 6 3.22 -9.96 8.46
C HIS A 6 2.43 -8.79 9.05
N MET A 7 1.10 -8.82 8.95
CA MET A 7 0.21 -7.84 9.57
C MET A 7 0.39 -7.78 11.08
N VAL A 8 0.38 -8.91 11.80
CA VAL A 8 0.55 -8.94 13.26
C VAL A 8 1.90 -8.33 13.66
N ILE A 9 2.98 -8.68 12.95
CA ILE A 9 4.31 -8.13 13.25
C ILE A 9 4.35 -6.62 13.02
N GLY A 10 3.82 -6.14 11.89
CA GLY A 10 3.75 -4.71 11.60
C GLY A 10 2.93 -3.94 12.63
N THR A 11 1.69 -4.39 12.90
CA THR A 11 0.82 -3.68 13.84
C THR A 11 1.34 -3.74 15.27
N THR A 12 2.01 -4.82 15.68
CA THR A 12 2.65 -4.89 17.00
C THR A 12 3.82 -3.91 17.10
N ALA A 13 4.62 -3.78 16.04
CA ALA A 13 5.70 -2.80 15.98
C ALA A 13 5.17 -1.36 16.01
N SER A 14 4.07 -1.06 15.30
CA SER A 14 3.47 0.28 15.31
C SER A 14 2.79 0.62 16.63
N VAL A 15 2.17 -0.35 17.31
CA VAL A 15 1.66 -0.18 18.69
C VAL A 15 2.83 0.12 19.64
N THR A 16 3.93 -0.61 19.54
CA THR A 16 5.12 -0.39 20.37
C THR A 16 5.73 1.00 20.12
N MET A 17 5.84 1.41 18.85
CA MET A 17 6.28 2.76 18.48
C MET A 17 5.33 3.82 19.02
N SER A 18 4.01 3.60 18.91
CA SER A 18 3.01 4.53 19.43
C SER A 18 3.10 4.68 20.95
N ALA A 19 3.27 3.57 21.69
CA ALA A 19 3.47 3.60 23.14
C ALA A 19 4.73 4.40 23.52
N PHE A 20 5.84 4.17 22.81
CA PHE A 20 7.07 4.96 23.01
C PHE A 20 6.88 6.45 22.74
N LEU A 21 6.14 6.81 21.67
CA LEU A 21 5.86 8.21 21.33
C LEU A 21 4.96 8.90 22.38
N VAL A 22 3.98 8.17 22.94
CA VAL A 22 3.14 8.64 24.05
C VAL A 22 3.98 8.83 25.32
N MET A 23 4.84 7.88 25.68
CA MET A 23 5.70 7.98 26.86
C MET A 23 6.66 9.18 26.81
N ASN A 24 7.07 9.59 25.60
CA ASN A 24 7.92 10.75 25.37
C ASN A 24 7.13 12.05 25.13
N ASN A 25 5.82 12.07 25.37
CA ASN A 25 4.93 13.24 25.18
C ASN A 25 4.95 13.83 23.74
N THR A 26 5.31 13.03 22.74
CA THR A 26 5.32 13.47 21.33
C THR A 26 3.94 13.39 20.69
N ILE A 27 3.11 12.45 21.15
CA ILE A 27 1.73 12.24 20.72
C ILE A 27 0.86 12.16 21.97
N ASN A 28 -0.12 13.06 22.08
CA ASN A 28 -1.03 13.11 23.23
C ASN A 28 -2.49 12.86 22.83
N SER A 29 -2.75 12.50 21.58
CA SER A 29 -4.10 12.27 21.06
C SER A 29 -4.24 10.90 20.39
N PRO A 30 -5.46 10.32 20.38
CA PRO A 30 -5.68 8.98 19.82
C PRO A 30 -5.60 8.93 18.29
N LEU A 31 -5.79 10.07 17.59
CA LEU A 31 -5.84 10.11 16.13
C LEU A 31 -4.50 9.74 15.47
N PRO A 32 -3.34 10.33 15.83
CA PRO A 32 -2.03 9.90 15.32
C PRO A 32 -1.71 8.42 15.59
N ILE A 33 -2.12 7.90 16.74
CA ILE A 33 -1.95 6.49 17.11
C ILE A 33 -2.77 5.60 16.15
N ALA A 34 -4.03 5.95 15.92
CA ALA A 34 -4.89 5.23 14.97
C ALA A 34 -4.32 5.30 13.55
N CYS A 35 -3.78 6.45 13.13
CA CYS A 35 -3.12 6.60 11.83
C CYS A 35 -1.86 5.73 11.71
N LEU A 36 -0.99 5.67 12.72
CA LEU A 36 0.19 4.80 12.74
C LEU A 36 -0.17 3.32 12.63
N ILE A 37 -1.15 2.87 13.42
CA ILE A 37 -1.60 1.48 13.42
C ILE A 37 -2.27 1.14 12.08
N GLY A 38 -3.18 2.00 11.61
CA GLY A 38 -3.87 1.83 10.34
C GLY A 38 -2.91 1.82 9.14
N GLY A 39 -1.93 2.73 9.14
CA GLY A 39 -0.87 2.78 8.15
C GLY A 39 -0.09 1.47 8.11
N SER A 40 0.36 0.98 9.27
CA SER A 40 1.10 -0.28 9.35
C SER A 40 0.28 -1.48 8.94
N PHE A 41 -1.01 -1.52 9.27
CA PHE A 41 -1.89 -2.59 8.83
C PHE A 41 -1.93 -2.67 7.30
N VAL A 42 -2.12 -1.54 6.62
CA VAL A 42 -2.16 -1.47 5.15
C VAL A 42 -0.78 -1.80 4.57
N GLY A 43 0.28 -1.17 5.11
CA GLY A 43 1.66 -1.36 4.66
C GLY A 43 2.14 -2.80 4.77
N SER A 44 1.71 -3.55 5.79
CA SER A 44 2.08 -4.96 5.95
C SER A 44 1.40 -5.91 4.97
N TYR A 45 0.27 -5.54 4.39
CA TYR A 45 -0.39 -6.33 3.34
C TYR A 45 0.03 -5.92 1.93
N MET A 46 0.53 -4.70 1.76
CA MET A 46 0.75 -4.14 0.44
C MET A 46 1.79 -4.89 -0.42
N PRO A 47 2.92 -5.40 0.11
CA PRO A 47 3.88 -6.14 -0.70
C PRO A 47 3.28 -7.40 -1.36
N ASP A 48 2.33 -8.05 -0.68
CA ASP A 48 1.65 -9.27 -1.12
C ASP A 48 0.59 -9.02 -2.22
N ILE A 49 0.39 -7.78 -2.67
CA ILE A 49 -0.55 -7.46 -3.75
C ILE A 49 -0.21 -8.20 -5.07
N ASP A 50 1.06 -8.57 -5.23
CA ASP A 50 1.62 -9.32 -6.36
C ASP A 50 1.35 -10.84 -6.32
N SER A 51 0.62 -11.31 -5.29
CA SER A 51 0.26 -12.71 -5.12
C SER A 51 -1.23 -12.90 -5.34
N GLU A 52 -1.60 -13.69 -6.35
CA GLU A 52 -2.98 -13.89 -6.82
C GLU A 52 -3.95 -14.35 -5.71
N LYS A 53 -3.46 -15.18 -4.78
CA LYS A 53 -4.26 -15.72 -3.66
C LYS A 53 -4.13 -14.92 -2.37
N SER A 54 -3.43 -13.79 -2.39
CA SER A 54 -3.27 -12.99 -1.18
C SER A 54 -4.58 -12.27 -0.82
N LYS A 55 -4.70 -11.95 0.47
CA LYS A 55 -5.80 -11.12 0.96
C LYS A 55 -5.79 -9.74 0.31
N ALA A 56 -4.61 -9.17 0.05
CA ALA A 56 -4.47 -7.87 -0.59
C ALA A 56 -5.02 -7.89 -2.01
N SER A 57 -4.63 -8.87 -2.83
CA SER A 57 -5.12 -9.02 -4.22
C SER A 57 -6.63 -9.28 -4.26
N THR A 58 -7.13 -10.13 -3.36
CA THR A 58 -8.57 -10.42 -3.27
C THR A 58 -9.37 -9.19 -2.85
N ALA A 59 -8.87 -8.42 -1.87
CA ALA A 59 -9.49 -7.18 -1.43
C ALA A 59 -9.50 -6.13 -2.54
N PHE A 60 -8.38 -5.97 -3.26
CA PHE A 60 -8.28 -5.09 -4.41
C PHE A 60 -9.32 -5.40 -5.48
N ASN A 61 -9.50 -6.68 -5.84
CA ASN A 61 -10.51 -7.10 -6.82
C ASN A 61 -11.94 -6.77 -6.37
N LYS A 62 -12.25 -6.95 -5.08
CA LYS A 62 -13.57 -6.60 -4.53
C LYS A 62 -13.81 -5.09 -4.56
N VAL A 63 -12.83 -4.29 -4.15
CA VAL A 63 -12.93 -2.83 -4.18
C VAL A 63 -13.11 -2.35 -5.63
N LEU A 64 -12.31 -2.89 -6.56
CA LEU A 64 -12.43 -2.57 -7.98
C LEU A 64 -13.83 -2.90 -8.52
N ALA A 65 -14.36 -4.08 -8.19
CA ALA A 65 -15.71 -4.48 -8.60
C ALA A 65 -16.79 -3.53 -8.05
N VAL A 66 -16.71 -3.17 -6.77
CA VAL A 66 -17.64 -2.21 -6.13
C VAL A 66 -17.55 -0.83 -6.81
N LEU A 67 -16.35 -0.36 -7.11
CA LEU A 67 -16.15 0.92 -7.81
C LEU A 67 -16.77 0.90 -9.21
N ILE A 68 -16.62 -0.19 -9.96
CA ILE A 68 -17.24 -0.35 -11.28
C ILE A 68 -18.77 -0.34 -11.16
N ILE A 69 -19.33 -1.09 -10.19
CA ILE A 69 -20.79 -1.12 -9.96
C ILE A 69 -21.31 0.27 -9.61
N LEU A 70 -20.69 0.96 -8.66
CA LEU A 70 -21.09 2.33 -8.28
C LEU A 70 -21.02 3.28 -9.49
N PHE A 71 -19.94 3.22 -10.27
CA PHE A 71 -19.81 4.00 -11.49
C PHE A 71 -20.96 3.73 -12.48
N THR A 72 -21.28 2.46 -12.73
CA THR A 72 -22.40 2.09 -13.62
C THR A 72 -23.75 2.59 -13.10
N ILE A 73 -24.01 2.48 -11.79
CA ILE A 73 -25.26 2.97 -11.17
C ILE A 73 -25.37 4.48 -11.35
N THR A 74 -24.31 5.24 -11.06
CA THR A 74 -24.30 6.70 -11.21
C THR A 74 -24.48 7.13 -12.67
N TYR A 75 -23.87 6.41 -13.60
CA TYR A 75 -24.01 6.69 -15.04
C TYR A 75 -25.45 6.44 -15.51
N VAL A 76 -26.05 5.32 -15.11
CA VAL A 76 -27.43 4.94 -15.50
C VAL A 76 -28.47 5.82 -14.81
N SER A 77 -28.25 6.26 -13.57
CA SER A 77 -29.20 7.08 -12.82
C SER A 77 -29.31 8.53 -13.33
N GLY A 78 -28.53 8.91 -14.35
CA GLY A 78 -28.51 10.28 -14.89
C GLY A 78 -27.97 11.31 -13.89
N GLN A 79 -27.56 10.88 -12.70
CA GLN A 79 -26.75 11.67 -11.79
C GLN A 79 -25.35 11.69 -12.38
N LEU A 80 -25.14 12.58 -13.37
CA LEU A 80 -23.81 13.05 -13.70
C LEU A 80 -23.20 13.45 -12.36
N LEU A 81 -22.21 12.67 -11.87
CA LEU A 81 -21.44 12.94 -10.66
C LEU A 81 -21.33 14.46 -10.54
N MET A 82 -21.87 15.10 -9.51
CA MET A 82 -21.89 16.57 -9.36
C MET A 82 -20.51 17.15 -9.74
N VAL A 83 -20.32 17.47 -11.02
CA VAL A 83 -18.98 17.54 -11.63
C VAL A 83 -18.24 18.71 -11.02
N GLU A 84 -19.00 19.74 -10.69
CA GLU A 84 -18.57 20.94 -10.00
C GLU A 84 -18.07 20.67 -8.57
N ASN A 85 -18.79 19.86 -7.79
CA ASN A 85 -18.35 19.46 -6.44
C ASN A 85 -17.09 18.59 -6.50
N LEU A 86 -17.01 17.68 -7.47
CA LEU A 86 -15.81 16.86 -7.70
C LEU A 86 -14.63 17.73 -8.12
N LEU A 87 -14.83 18.67 -9.04
CA LEU A 87 -13.79 19.61 -9.49
C LEU A 87 -13.30 20.50 -8.35
N ASN A 88 -14.20 21.01 -7.53
CA ASN A 88 -13.85 21.82 -6.36
C ASN A 88 -13.06 21.00 -5.34
N TRP A 89 -13.48 19.76 -5.08
CA TRP A 89 -12.75 18.85 -4.21
C TRP A 89 -11.34 18.53 -4.76
N ILE A 90 -11.21 18.27 -6.07
CA ILE A 90 -9.94 18.04 -6.76
C ILE A 90 -9.02 19.27 -6.65
N LYS A 91 -9.56 20.48 -6.83
CA LYS A 91 -8.79 21.74 -6.72
C LYS A 91 -8.21 21.91 -5.33
N ILE A 92 -9.02 21.66 -4.29
CA ILE A 92 -8.61 21.82 -2.88
C ILE A 92 -7.59 20.73 -2.48
N ASN A 93 -7.76 19.50 -2.98
CA ASN A 93 -7.00 18.32 -2.56
C ASN A 93 -5.97 17.86 -3.60
N LYS A 94 -5.42 18.79 -4.38
CA LYS A 94 -4.62 18.45 -5.57
C LYS A 94 -3.41 17.57 -5.26
N GLU A 95 -2.72 17.82 -4.14
CA GLU A 95 -1.55 17.03 -3.73
C GLU A 95 -1.93 15.61 -3.27
N SER A 96 -2.95 15.49 -2.43
CA SER A 96 -3.41 14.18 -1.96
C SER A 96 -4.02 13.35 -3.09
N LEU A 97 -4.63 13.99 -4.09
CA LEU A 97 -5.08 13.35 -5.32
C LEU A 97 -3.91 12.76 -6.12
N ILE A 98 -2.80 13.48 -6.26
CA ILE A 98 -1.59 12.95 -6.91
C ILE A 98 -1.10 11.71 -6.16
N GLY A 99 -1.09 11.75 -4.82
CA GLY A 99 -0.78 10.58 -3.99
C GLY A 99 -1.69 9.39 -4.27
N ILE A 100 -3.01 9.59 -4.32
CA ILE A 100 -4.02 8.55 -4.60
C ILE A 100 -3.85 7.96 -6.00
N ILE A 101 -3.68 8.80 -7.02
CA ILE A 101 -3.47 8.36 -8.41
C ILE A 101 -2.17 7.56 -8.51
N THR A 102 -1.08 8.08 -7.95
CA THR A 102 0.22 7.40 -7.94
C THR A 102 0.12 6.04 -7.24
N PHE A 103 -0.50 5.99 -6.06
CA PHE A 103 -0.68 4.75 -5.31
C PHE A 103 -1.51 3.74 -6.11
N SER A 104 -2.58 4.18 -6.78
CA SER A 104 -3.43 3.32 -7.61
C SER A 104 -2.67 2.71 -8.79
N ILE A 105 -1.90 3.53 -9.51
CA ILE A 105 -1.05 3.07 -10.63
C ILE A 105 -0.02 2.06 -10.13
N VAL A 106 0.70 2.39 -9.05
CA VAL A 106 1.74 1.52 -8.49
C VAL A 106 1.15 0.22 -7.96
N THR A 107 -0.07 0.25 -7.41
CA THR A 107 -0.82 -0.94 -6.98
C THR A 107 -1.13 -1.87 -8.15
N ILE A 108 -1.63 -1.32 -9.27
CA ILE A 108 -1.92 -2.09 -10.49
C ILE A 108 -0.62 -2.70 -11.04
N LEU A 109 0.45 -1.92 -11.13
CA LEU A 109 1.76 -2.39 -11.57
C LEU A 109 2.33 -3.47 -10.64
N GLY A 110 2.11 -3.33 -9.33
CA GLY A 110 2.47 -4.33 -8.33
C GLY A 110 1.73 -5.64 -8.54
N LYS A 111 0.41 -5.59 -8.71
CA LYS A 111 -0.41 -6.78 -8.99
C LYS A 111 0.02 -7.50 -10.27
N LEU A 112 0.31 -6.75 -11.33
CA LEU A 112 0.74 -7.30 -12.62
C LEU A 112 2.16 -7.86 -12.61
N SER A 113 2.94 -7.55 -11.57
CA SER A 113 4.33 -7.96 -11.44
C SER A 113 4.43 -9.36 -10.82
N PRO A 114 5.41 -10.19 -11.24
CA PRO A 114 5.61 -11.50 -10.63
C PRO A 114 5.89 -11.38 -9.12
N HIS A 115 5.39 -12.35 -8.35
CA HIS A 115 5.54 -12.39 -6.90
C HIS A 115 7.00 -12.18 -6.44
N ARG A 116 7.21 -11.29 -5.46
CA ARG A 116 8.49 -10.89 -4.85
C ARG A 116 9.48 -10.20 -5.80
N MET A 117 8.98 -9.69 -6.93
CA MET A 117 9.76 -8.82 -7.81
C MET A 117 9.50 -7.36 -7.41
N PHE A 118 8.87 -6.56 -8.27
CA PHE A 118 8.73 -5.12 -8.12
C PHE A 118 8.39 -4.63 -6.71
N THR A 119 7.37 -5.22 -6.05
CA THR A 119 6.88 -4.82 -4.71
C THR A 119 7.93 -4.99 -3.61
N HIS A 120 8.77 -6.02 -3.69
CA HIS A 120 9.77 -6.37 -2.68
C HIS A 120 11.16 -5.78 -2.96
N LYS A 121 11.25 -4.85 -3.92
CA LYS A 121 12.48 -4.23 -4.40
C LYS A 121 12.45 -2.74 -4.09
N ILE A 122 13.63 -2.14 -3.96
CA ILE A 122 13.79 -0.75 -3.53
C ILE A 122 12.92 0.24 -4.33
N LEU A 123 12.81 0.06 -5.65
CA LEU A 123 11.98 0.93 -6.49
C LEU A 123 10.49 0.85 -6.14
N GLY A 124 9.92 -0.36 -6.11
CA GLY A 124 8.49 -0.52 -5.80
C GLY A 124 8.18 -0.09 -4.38
N THR A 125 9.02 -0.47 -3.41
CA THR A 125 8.89 -0.02 -2.02
C THR A 125 8.92 1.50 -1.92
N ALA A 126 9.89 2.17 -2.55
CA ALA A 126 9.99 3.62 -2.55
C ALA A 126 8.76 4.29 -3.18
N LEU A 127 8.27 3.78 -4.31
CA LEU A 127 7.08 4.32 -4.99
C LEU A 127 5.82 4.17 -4.13
N PHE A 128 5.61 3.02 -3.49
CA PHE A 128 4.48 2.83 -2.57
C PHE A 128 4.55 3.80 -1.39
N CYS A 129 5.70 3.86 -0.70
CA CYS A 129 5.88 4.74 0.44
C CYS A 129 5.74 6.23 0.05
N TYR A 130 6.32 6.63 -1.07
CA TYR A 130 6.22 8.00 -1.58
C TYR A 130 4.79 8.38 -1.95
N SER A 131 4.03 7.47 -2.58
CA SER A 131 2.64 7.75 -2.91
C SER A 131 1.74 7.96 -1.68
N ILE A 132 2.00 7.22 -0.58
CA ILE A 132 1.32 7.44 0.70
C ILE A 132 1.79 8.74 1.37
N TYR A 133 3.06 9.09 1.26
CA TYR A 133 3.58 10.38 1.75
C TYR A 133 2.86 11.57 1.10
N LEU A 134 2.66 11.52 -0.22
CA LEU A 134 1.93 12.54 -0.97
C LEU A 134 0.46 12.70 -0.56
N MET A 135 -0.14 11.71 0.14
CA MET A 135 -1.50 11.84 0.68
C MET A 135 -1.58 12.77 1.90
N GLY A 136 -0.44 13.13 2.51
CA GLY A 136 -0.34 14.23 3.49
C GLY A 136 -0.43 13.84 4.97
N ASN A 137 -0.71 12.58 5.32
CA ASN A 137 -0.75 12.15 6.72
C ASN A 137 0.55 11.44 7.14
N LEU A 138 1.47 12.19 7.76
CA LEU A 138 2.79 11.68 8.16
C LEU A 138 2.72 10.47 9.10
N TYR A 139 1.81 10.45 10.08
CA TYR A 139 1.66 9.32 11.00
C TYR A 139 1.25 8.05 10.27
N PHE A 140 0.29 8.17 9.34
CA PHE A 140 -0.11 7.05 8.49
C PHE A 140 1.04 6.61 7.58
N THR A 141 1.79 7.55 7.00
CA THR A 141 2.97 7.25 6.18
C THR A 141 4.04 6.48 6.97
N PHE A 142 4.39 6.93 8.18
CA PHE A 142 5.36 6.24 9.03
C PHE A 142 4.89 4.83 9.40
N GLY A 143 3.62 4.69 9.77
CA GLY A 143 3.01 3.39 10.01
C GLY A 143 3.14 2.49 8.79
N PHE A 144 2.76 2.99 7.62
CA PHE A 144 2.83 2.25 6.35
C PHE A 144 4.24 1.80 6.02
N ILE A 145 5.23 2.71 6.09
CA ILE A 145 6.64 2.40 5.85
C ILE A 145 7.11 1.30 6.81
N LEU A 146 6.81 1.44 8.10
CA LEU A 146 7.19 0.45 9.12
C LEU A 146 6.61 -0.94 8.80
N GLY A 147 5.31 -1.01 8.54
CA GLY A 147 4.63 -2.26 8.20
C GLY A 147 5.16 -2.90 6.91
N TYR A 148 5.45 -2.09 5.89
CA TYR A 148 5.97 -2.53 4.58
C TYR A 148 7.40 -3.06 4.69
N LEU A 149 8.27 -2.34 5.39
CA LEU A 149 9.66 -2.76 5.58
C LEU A 149 9.75 -4.01 6.44
N LEU A 150 8.98 -4.08 7.53
CA LEU A 150 8.93 -5.27 8.38
C LEU A 150 8.42 -6.49 7.61
N HIS A 151 7.46 -6.29 6.69
CA HIS A 151 7.03 -7.36 5.79
C HIS A 151 8.23 -7.93 5.02
N ILE A 152 8.98 -7.08 4.29
CA ILE A 152 10.12 -7.50 3.48
C ILE A 152 11.22 -8.15 4.33
N VAL A 153 11.55 -7.54 5.47
CA VAL A 153 12.57 -8.05 6.40
C VAL A 153 12.18 -9.45 6.88
N CYS A 154 10.94 -9.62 7.35
CA CYS A 154 10.44 -10.93 7.79
C CYS A 154 10.51 -11.94 6.65
N ASP A 155 10.10 -11.53 5.44
CA ASP A 155 10.06 -12.44 4.31
C ASP A 155 11.45 -12.92 3.88
N LYS A 156 12.47 -12.06 3.98
CA LYS A 156 13.88 -12.42 3.76
C LYS A 156 14.39 -13.53 4.69
N PHE A 157 13.91 -13.57 5.94
CA PHE A 157 14.25 -14.62 6.91
C PHE A 157 13.47 -15.93 6.71
N THR A 158 12.53 -15.98 5.77
CA THR A 158 11.82 -17.23 5.46
C THR A 158 12.55 -18.08 4.42
N LYS A 159 12.30 -19.39 4.43
CA LYS A 159 12.85 -20.33 3.43
C LYS A 159 12.62 -19.87 1.97
N ASN A 160 11.46 -19.28 1.71
CA ASN A 160 11.07 -18.82 0.37
C ASN A 160 11.66 -17.44 0.00
N GLY A 161 12.10 -16.65 0.97
CA GLY A 161 12.65 -15.31 0.75
C GLY A 161 14.17 -15.21 0.94
N LYS A 162 14.86 -16.32 1.21
CA LYS A 162 16.33 -16.42 1.30
C LYS A 162 17.08 -15.66 0.20
N TYR A 163 16.57 -15.69 -1.03
CA TYR A 163 17.21 -15.08 -2.21
C TYR A 163 16.68 -13.68 -2.53
N LEU A 164 15.94 -13.06 -1.61
CA LEU A 164 15.37 -11.73 -1.80
C LEU A 164 16.47 -10.67 -1.65
N THR A 165 16.85 -10.08 -2.78
CA THR A 165 17.76 -8.95 -2.89
C THR A 165 16.99 -7.63 -2.90
N PHE A 166 16.78 -7.04 -1.74
CA PHE A 166 15.98 -5.80 -1.60
C PHE A 166 16.54 -4.61 -2.41
N PHE A 167 17.86 -4.41 -2.36
CA PHE A 167 18.54 -3.29 -3.03
C PHE A 167 18.66 -3.44 -4.56
N GLU A 168 18.21 -4.54 -5.14
CA GLU A 168 18.18 -4.68 -6.59
C GLU A 168 17.10 -3.77 -7.18
N PHE A 169 17.47 -2.96 -8.17
CA PHE A 169 16.52 -2.15 -8.91
C PHE A 169 15.71 -3.03 -9.88
N LYS A 170 14.38 -3.03 -9.75
CA LYS A 170 13.48 -3.83 -10.59
C LYS A 170 12.31 -3.01 -11.08
N LEU A 171 12.14 -2.99 -12.40
CA LEU A 171 10.96 -2.40 -13.04
C LEU A 171 9.73 -3.32 -12.87
N PRO A 172 8.51 -2.75 -12.93
CA PRO A 172 7.28 -3.54 -12.91
C PRO A 172 7.23 -4.55 -14.07
N CYS A 173 6.52 -5.66 -13.85
CA CYS A 173 6.35 -6.75 -14.82
C CYS A 173 7.66 -7.38 -15.30
N LYS A 174 8.76 -7.27 -14.53
CA LYS A 174 10.03 -7.94 -14.81
C LYS A 174 10.24 -9.13 -13.87
N ASN A 175 10.61 -10.27 -14.44
CA ASN A 175 11.01 -11.45 -13.67
C ASN A 175 12.49 -11.37 -13.22
N SER A 176 12.97 -12.38 -12.49
CA SER A 176 14.37 -12.45 -12.02
C SER A 176 15.41 -12.29 -13.14
N LYS A 177 15.10 -12.74 -14.36
CA LYS A 177 15.97 -12.63 -15.55
C LYS A 177 15.80 -11.32 -16.34
N ASN A 178 15.11 -10.31 -15.79
CA ASN A 178 14.79 -9.04 -16.46
C ASN A 178 13.96 -9.18 -17.76
N LYS A 179 13.32 -10.33 -17.96
CA LYS A 179 12.34 -10.53 -19.03
C LYS A 179 10.98 -10.03 -18.58
N THR A 180 10.21 -9.47 -19.52
CA THR A 180 8.83 -9.07 -19.28
C THR A 180 7.99 -10.32 -19.00
N LYS A 181 7.27 -10.31 -17.87
CA LYS A 181 6.31 -11.33 -17.47
C LYS A 181 5.20 -10.65 -16.70
N ILE A 182 3.97 -10.89 -17.12
CA ILE A 182 2.76 -10.37 -16.46
C ILE A 182 2.10 -11.53 -15.71
N SER A 183 1.80 -11.32 -14.43
CA SER A 183 0.92 -12.19 -13.63
C SER A 183 -0.44 -11.52 -13.51
N TRP A 184 -1.53 -12.27 -13.62
CA TRP A 184 -2.89 -11.74 -13.62
C TRP A 184 -3.71 -12.36 -12.49
#